data_AF-A0A7C4C9H0-F1
#
_entry.id   AF-A0A7C4C9H0-F1
#
_cell.length_a   1.000
_cell.length_b   1.000
_cell.length_c   1.000
_cell.angle_alpha   90.00
_cell.angle_beta   90.00
_cell.angle_gamma   90.00
#
_symmetry.space_group_name_H-M   'P 1'
#
loop_
_entity.id
_entity.type
_entity.pdbx_description
1 polymer ?
#
loop_
_entity_poly.entity_id
_entity_poly.type
_entity_poly.pdbx_seq_one_letter_code
_entity_poly.pdbx_strand_id
1 'polypeptide(L)'
;MEAPRPAPQIIQIPTPDAHLVFRWPRLLALWTLILLPLVLVAVLGRVPPVWALIGLLAALNAASTGLVYRDVQRRRRARDAFLAAHPGLDRAPLTLDAAARWRPSAAWPKWLPASLAATGYEPPPTGRIVCLGELDPPEVGERRFEPYVVTATEILGRRLWLILLLPILLGLWWGGRRGLVPFRFDLAGFTYPLMIAIAALVTWLWTGFVRPTYLRLAPGIVQVMRYRLGWGRPTIRSYRMEAGTLVVVRRVQRRPVFFLERGGLRDTINLNAARRAADIEEHLWWALLSTAPIPRLSEDELVE
;
A
#
# COMPACT_ATOMS: atom_id res chain seq x y z
N MET A 1 -4.39 21.23 33.41
CA MET A 1 -3.82 21.26 32.05
C MET A 1 -2.82 20.14 31.97
N GLU A 2 -3.04 19.14 31.12
CA GLU A 2 -2.06 18.06 30.93
C GLU A 2 -0.81 18.61 30.25
N ALA A 3 0.36 18.14 30.68
CA ALA A 3 1.64 18.59 30.15
C ALA A 3 1.81 18.20 28.67
N PRO A 4 2.51 19.03 27.87
CA PRO A 4 2.83 18.67 26.49
C PRO A 4 3.66 17.39 26.45
N ARG A 5 3.35 16.53 25.48
CA ARG A 5 4.04 15.26 25.25
C ARG A 5 5.39 15.48 24.59
N PRO A 6 6.39 14.64 24.87
CA PRO A 6 7.66 14.72 24.20
C PRO A 6 7.50 14.46 22.69
N ALA A 7 8.35 15.10 21.89
CA ALA A 7 8.35 14.96 20.45
C ALA A 7 8.64 13.50 20.02
N PRO A 8 7.99 13.01 18.94
CA PRO A 8 8.35 11.72 18.38
C PRO A 8 9.75 11.77 17.78
N GLN A 9 10.51 10.67 17.89
CA GLN A 9 11.81 10.55 17.23
C GLN A 9 11.58 10.32 15.74
N ILE A 10 12.12 11.20 14.89
CA ILE A 10 12.05 11.07 13.43
C ILE A 10 13.39 10.56 12.91
N ILE A 11 13.38 9.45 12.19
CA ILE A 11 14.54 8.89 11.49
C ILE A 11 14.27 8.98 10.01
N GLN A 12 15.06 9.79 9.30
CA GLN A 12 15.02 9.84 7.85
C GLN A 12 16.05 8.85 7.30
N ILE A 13 15.57 7.91 6.49
CA ILE A 13 16.41 6.95 5.78
C ILE A 13 16.24 7.22 4.29
N PRO A 14 17.24 7.83 3.65
CA PRO A 14 17.15 8.09 2.24
C PRO A 14 17.18 6.74 1.50
N THR A 15 16.35 6.60 0.47
CA THR A 15 16.26 5.37 -0.32
C THR A 15 16.16 5.68 -1.79
N PRO A 16 16.56 4.75 -2.69
CA PRO A 16 16.43 4.95 -4.13
C PRO A 16 15.00 5.32 -4.55
N ASP A 17 14.91 6.06 -5.64
CA ASP A 17 13.70 6.74 -6.05
C ASP A 17 12.60 5.78 -6.53
N ALA A 18 11.39 5.90 -5.97
CA ALA A 18 10.31 4.90 -6.08
C ALA A 18 9.51 4.92 -7.39
N HIS A 19 9.79 5.88 -8.29
CA HIS A 19 9.06 6.06 -9.55
C HIS A 19 9.31 4.95 -10.57
N LEU A 20 10.42 4.26 -10.43
CA LEU A 20 10.78 3.12 -11.25
C LEU A 20 10.27 1.86 -10.53
N VAL A 21 9.28 1.14 -11.08
CA VAL A 21 9.22 -0.35 -11.13
C VAL A 21 7.82 -0.87 -11.40
N PHE A 22 7.81 -1.89 -12.26
CA PHE A 22 6.69 -2.64 -12.80
C PHE A 22 6.28 -3.78 -11.83
N ARG A 23 4.99 -3.91 -11.49
CA ARG A 23 4.47 -4.85 -10.46
C ARG A 23 4.39 -6.33 -10.88
N TRP A 24 4.72 -6.67 -12.12
CA TRP A 24 4.51 -7.99 -12.71
C TRP A 24 5.42 -9.17 -12.27
N PRO A 25 6.61 -9.02 -11.64
CA PRO A 25 7.53 -10.15 -11.49
C PRO A 25 7.03 -11.25 -10.52
N ARG A 26 6.17 -10.93 -9.54
CA ARG A 26 5.60 -11.94 -8.62
C ARG A 26 4.48 -12.77 -9.25
N LEU A 27 3.61 -12.13 -10.04
CA LEU A 27 2.56 -12.84 -10.77
C LEU A 27 3.20 -13.77 -11.80
N LEU A 28 4.23 -13.29 -12.51
CA LEU A 28 4.98 -14.08 -13.47
C LEU A 28 5.73 -15.28 -12.85
N ALA A 29 6.30 -15.13 -11.64
CA ALA A 29 6.90 -16.22 -10.88
C ALA A 29 5.86 -17.27 -10.43
N LEU A 30 4.66 -16.82 -10.06
CA LEU A 30 3.55 -17.72 -9.71
C LEU A 30 3.02 -18.46 -10.95
N TRP A 31 2.91 -17.76 -12.09
CA TRP A 31 2.55 -18.35 -13.37
C TRP A 31 3.57 -19.41 -13.81
N THR A 32 4.87 -19.16 -13.64
CA THR A 32 5.90 -20.15 -13.97
C THR A 32 5.83 -21.40 -13.08
N LEU A 33 5.54 -21.26 -11.78
CA LEU A 33 5.32 -22.39 -10.88
C LEU A 33 4.08 -23.23 -11.23
N ILE A 34 3.01 -22.60 -11.74
CA ILE A 34 1.78 -23.29 -12.16
C ILE A 34 1.98 -23.97 -13.53
N LEU A 35 2.72 -23.34 -14.43
CA LEU A 35 2.93 -23.83 -15.80
C LEU A 35 3.99 -24.94 -15.89
N LEU A 36 4.98 -24.97 -14.99
CA LEU A 36 6.03 -26.00 -14.96
C LEU A 36 5.49 -27.44 -14.83
N PRO A 37 4.58 -27.78 -13.89
CA PRO A 37 4.01 -29.13 -13.80
C PRO A 37 3.11 -29.48 -14.99
N LEU A 38 2.39 -28.49 -15.57
CA LEU A 38 1.60 -28.70 -16.78
C LEU A 38 2.48 -29.07 -17.98
N VAL A 39 3.64 -28.43 -18.13
CA VAL A 39 4.66 -28.81 -19.12
C VAL A 39 5.18 -30.23 -18.87
N LEU A 40 5.48 -30.57 -17.62
CA LEU A 40 6.04 -31.88 -17.25
C LEU A 40 5.07 -33.03 -17.56
N VAL A 41 3.80 -32.88 -17.20
CA VAL A 41 2.72 -33.85 -17.51
C VAL A 41 2.54 -34.02 -19.01
N ALA A 42 2.63 -32.93 -19.76
CA ALA A 42 2.43 -32.95 -21.19
C ALA A 42 3.61 -33.60 -21.94
N VAL A 43 4.87 -33.36 -21.50
CA VAL A 43 6.08 -34.06 -22.01
C VAL A 43 5.97 -35.57 -21.81
N LEU A 44 5.49 -36.01 -20.64
CA LEU A 44 5.33 -37.43 -20.32
C LEU A 44 4.21 -38.10 -21.13
N GLY A 45 3.23 -37.33 -21.65
CA GLY A 45 2.07 -37.83 -22.40
C GLY A 45 2.23 -38.00 -23.91
N ARG A 46 3.37 -37.64 -24.52
CA ARG A 46 3.70 -37.82 -25.97
C ARG A 46 2.60 -37.41 -26.97
N VAL A 47 1.96 -36.26 -26.81
CA VAL A 47 0.94 -35.76 -27.75
C VAL A 47 1.56 -34.71 -28.71
N PRO A 48 1.49 -34.83 -30.05
CA PRO A 48 2.16 -33.90 -30.97
C PRO A 48 1.84 -32.37 -30.84
N PRO A 49 0.60 -31.90 -30.61
CA PRO A 49 0.30 -30.48 -30.33
C PRO A 49 0.89 -29.95 -29.01
N VAL A 50 1.34 -30.85 -28.13
CA VAL A 50 1.93 -30.47 -26.84
C VAL A 50 3.31 -29.86 -26.99
N TRP A 51 4.08 -30.21 -28.02
CA TRP A 51 5.41 -29.60 -28.23
C TRP A 51 5.34 -28.10 -28.54
N ALA A 52 4.32 -27.66 -29.28
CA ALA A 52 4.05 -26.23 -29.53
C ALA A 52 3.67 -25.50 -28.23
N LEU A 53 2.86 -26.14 -27.37
CA LEU A 53 2.49 -25.61 -26.06
C LEU A 53 3.70 -25.56 -25.11
N ILE A 54 4.54 -26.59 -25.07
CA ILE A 54 5.79 -26.61 -24.29
C ILE A 54 6.73 -25.50 -24.76
N GLY A 55 6.90 -25.33 -26.07
CA GLY A 55 7.70 -24.25 -26.65
C GLY A 55 7.18 -22.86 -26.25
N LEU A 56 5.86 -22.65 -26.33
CA LEU A 56 5.22 -21.41 -25.88
C LEU A 56 5.42 -21.16 -24.38
N LEU A 57 5.25 -22.19 -23.55
CA LEU A 57 5.40 -22.09 -22.10
C LEU A 57 6.86 -21.85 -21.70
N ALA A 58 7.82 -22.50 -22.37
CA ALA A 58 9.24 -22.25 -22.19
C ALA A 58 9.63 -20.82 -22.63
N ALA A 59 9.09 -20.34 -23.75
CA ALA A 59 9.30 -18.96 -24.22
C ALA A 59 8.71 -17.93 -23.25
N LEU A 60 7.51 -18.17 -22.71
CA LEU A 60 6.90 -17.32 -21.68
C LEU A 60 7.71 -17.34 -20.38
N ASN A 61 8.23 -18.50 -19.96
CA ASN A 61 9.10 -18.62 -18.79
C ASN A 61 10.41 -17.84 -19.01
N ALA A 62 11.10 -18.04 -20.14
CA ALA A 62 12.32 -17.32 -20.47
C ALA A 62 12.10 -15.81 -20.54
N ALA A 63 11.01 -15.34 -21.19
CA ALA A 63 10.63 -13.94 -21.22
C ALA A 63 10.36 -13.39 -19.80
N SER A 64 9.65 -14.15 -18.97
CA SER A 64 9.36 -13.77 -17.59
C SER A 64 10.61 -13.67 -16.72
N THR A 65 11.52 -14.63 -16.82
CA THR A 65 12.81 -14.66 -16.12
C THR A 65 13.69 -13.50 -16.58
N GLY A 66 13.71 -13.22 -17.88
CA GLY A 66 14.39 -12.06 -18.46
C GLY A 66 13.85 -10.73 -17.92
N LEU A 67 12.53 -10.59 -17.74
CA LEU A 67 11.92 -9.42 -17.12
C LEU A 67 12.29 -9.28 -15.64
N VAL A 68 12.29 -10.38 -14.87
CA VAL A 68 12.73 -10.40 -13.46
C VAL A 68 14.20 -10.01 -13.35
N TYR A 69 15.07 -10.59 -14.18
CA TYR A 69 16.49 -10.29 -14.20
C TYR A 69 16.74 -8.81 -14.55
N ARG A 70 16.06 -8.28 -15.57
CA ARG A 70 16.11 -6.85 -15.93
C ARG A 70 15.67 -5.96 -14.79
N ASP A 71 14.61 -6.34 -14.06
CA ASP A 71 14.14 -5.59 -12.90
C ASP A 71 15.17 -5.59 -11.76
N VAL A 72 15.76 -6.75 -11.44
CA VAL A 72 16.85 -6.86 -10.44
C VAL A 72 18.06 -6.01 -10.84
N GLN A 73 18.48 -6.08 -12.09
CA GLN A 73 19.59 -5.28 -12.61
C GLN A 73 19.29 -3.77 -12.55
N ARG A 74 18.06 -3.35 -12.90
CA ARG A 74 17.64 -1.96 -12.75
C ARG A 74 17.69 -1.48 -11.30
N ARG A 75 17.23 -2.31 -10.35
CA ARG A 75 17.29 -1.97 -8.92
C ARG A 75 18.72 -1.86 -8.41
N ARG A 76 19.62 -2.77 -8.82
CA ARG A 76 21.04 -2.70 -8.49
C ARG A 76 21.66 -1.41 -9.03
N ARG A 77 21.45 -1.09 -10.32
CA ARG A 77 21.93 0.15 -10.91
C ARG A 77 21.37 1.40 -10.21
N ALA A 78 20.08 1.41 -9.86
CA ALA A 78 19.47 2.52 -9.12
C ALA A 78 20.07 2.67 -7.72
N ARG A 79 20.34 1.56 -7.02
CA ARG A 79 21.03 1.57 -5.74
C ARG A 79 22.45 2.11 -5.89
N ASP A 80 23.21 1.58 -6.83
CA ASP A 80 24.62 1.96 -7.00
C ASP A 80 24.74 3.43 -7.44
N ALA A 81 23.86 3.90 -8.32
CA ALA A 81 23.75 5.31 -8.68
C ALA A 81 23.35 6.20 -7.49
N PHE A 82 22.40 5.75 -6.66
CA PHE A 82 21.99 6.46 -5.45
C PHE A 82 23.14 6.58 -4.43
N LEU A 83 23.88 5.49 -4.18
CA LEU A 83 25.02 5.49 -3.27
C LEU A 83 26.18 6.35 -3.83
N ALA A 84 26.42 6.31 -5.14
CA ALA A 84 27.40 7.16 -5.79
C ALA A 84 27.05 8.65 -5.69
N ALA A 85 25.76 9.00 -5.77
CA ALA A 85 25.27 10.37 -5.60
C ALA A 85 25.31 10.86 -4.15
N HIS A 86 25.40 9.96 -3.17
CA HIS A 86 25.39 10.28 -1.74
C HIS A 86 26.59 9.67 -1.00
N PRO A 87 27.81 10.18 -1.25
CA PRO A 87 29.02 9.66 -0.60
C PRO A 87 28.92 9.78 0.93
N GLY A 88 29.28 8.72 1.65
CA GLY A 88 29.24 8.66 3.12
C GLY A 88 27.99 7.99 3.70
N LEU A 89 26.90 7.87 2.94
CA LEU A 89 25.72 7.10 3.37
C LEU A 89 25.95 5.59 3.35
N ASP A 90 26.97 5.13 2.63
CA ASP A 90 27.48 3.76 2.66
C ASP A 90 28.02 3.36 4.04
N ARG A 91 28.34 4.32 4.92
CA ARG A 91 28.78 4.03 6.29
C ARG A 91 27.63 3.97 7.29
N ALA A 92 26.40 4.30 6.88
CA ALA A 92 25.21 4.21 7.72
C ALA A 92 24.54 2.82 7.58
N PRO A 93 24.63 1.93 8.59
CA PRO A 93 24.19 0.54 8.46
C PRO A 93 22.69 0.41 8.16
N LEU A 94 21.87 1.30 8.72
CA LEU A 94 20.43 1.33 8.49
C LEU A 94 20.08 1.74 7.05
N THR A 95 20.80 2.71 6.50
CA THR A 95 20.64 3.19 5.12
C THR A 95 21.10 2.14 4.12
N LEU A 96 22.22 1.47 4.39
CA LEU A 96 22.69 0.35 3.58
C LEU A 96 21.67 -0.80 3.53
N ASP A 97 21.14 -1.21 4.69
CA ASP A 97 20.15 -2.29 4.74
C ASP A 97 18.85 -1.88 4.04
N ALA A 98 18.42 -0.63 4.23
CA ALA A 98 17.27 -0.07 3.53
C ALA A 98 17.47 -0.03 2.01
N ALA A 99 18.64 0.39 1.53
CA ALA A 99 18.99 0.44 0.12
C ALA A 99 19.12 -0.97 -0.48
N ALA A 100 19.67 -1.94 0.26
CA ALA A 100 19.78 -3.33 -0.16
C ALA A 100 18.42 -4.04 -0.27
N ARG A 101 17.51 -3.75 0.67
CA ARG A 101 16.16 -4.34 0.73
C ARG A 101 15.09 -3.48 0.08
N TRP A 102 15.49 -2.39 -0.56
CA TRP A 102 14.58 -1.45 -1.20
C TRP A 102 13.71 -2.14 -2.26
N ARG A 103 12.39 -1.99 -2.12
CA ARG A 103 11.41 -2.53 -3.06
C ARG A 103 10.22 -1.61 -3.18
N PRO A 104 9.91 -0.94 -4.30
CA PRO A 104 8.75 -0.05 -4.43
C PRO A 104 7.45 -0.83 -4.23
N SER A 105 6.95 -0.81 -3.00
CA SER A 105 5.84 -1.64 -2.56
C SER A 105 5.10 -0.92 -1.43
N ALA A 106 3.77 -1.02 -1.48
CA ALA A 106 2.89 -0.64 -0.38
C ALA A 106 2.80 -1.74 0.71
N ALA A 107 3.70 -2.74 0.66
CA ALA A 107 3.78 -3.78 1.69
C ALA A 107 4.64 -3.32 2.87
N TRP A 108 4.27 -3.78 4.07
CA TRP A 108 5.01 -3.51 5.30
C TRP A 108 6.49 -3.91 5.19
N PRO A 109 7.45 -3.04 5.55
CA PRO A 109 8.87 -3.36 5.57
C PRO A 109 9.22 -4.23 6.78
N LYS A 110 8.97 -5.54 6.69
CA LYS A 110 9.16 -6.51 7.79
C LYS A 110 10.59 -6.58 8.36
N TRP A 111 11.57 -6.14 7.58
CA TRP A 111 12.98 -6.14 7.97
C TRP A 111 13.31 -4.99 8.93
N LEU A 112 12.61 -3.86 8.86
CA LEU A 112 12.99 -2.62 9.53
C LEU A 112 13.03 -2.72 11.07
N PRO A 113 12.07 -3.35 11.76
CA PRO A 113 12.15 -3.48 13.22
C PRO A 113 13.41 -4.22 13.68
N ALA A 114 13.79 -5.29 12.98
CA ALA A 114 14.99 -6.06 13.29
C ALA A 114 16.26 -5.25 13.01
N SER A 115 16.29 -4.50 11.91
CA SER A 115 17.44 -3.66 11.55
C SER A 115 17.64 -2.51 12.53
N LEU A 116 16.56 -1.85 12.97
CA LEU A 116 16.62 -0.82 14.01
C LEU A 116 17.22 -1.35 15.31
N ALA A 117 16.77 -2.53 15.74
CA ALA A 117 17.30 -3.20 16.93
C ALA A 117 18.79 -3.57 16.78
N ALA A 118 19.19 -4.07 15.62
CA ALA A 118 20.58 -4.45 15.34
C ALA A 118 21.54 -3.24 15.28
N THR A 119 21.06 -2.07 14.83
CA THR A 119 21.87 -0.84 14.75
C THR A 119 22.00 -0.07 16.07
N GLY A 120 21.45 -0.57 17.17
CA GLY A 120 21.60 0.04 18.49
C GLY A 120 20.76 1.30 18.73
N TYR A 121 19.72 1.54 17.93
CA TYR A 121 18.76 2.62 18.21
C TYR A 121 17.89 2.23 19.41
N GLU A 122 18.26 2.71 20.60
CA GLU A 122 17.47 2.53 21.82
C GLU A 122 16.02 3.00 21.61
N PRO A 123 15.02 2.22 22.05
CA PRO A 123 13.62 2.58 21.90
C PRO A 123 13.37 3.91 22.63
N PRO A 124 12.91 4.96 21.92
CA PRO A 124 12.67 6.24 22.56
C PRO A 124 11.53 6.11 23.58
N PRO A 125 11.47 7.01 24.58
CA PRO A 125 10.33 7.11 25.48
C PRO A 125 9.03 7.52 24.76
N THR A 126 9.13 7.95 23.50
CA THR A 126 8.02 8.35 22.61
C THR A 126 7.83 7.37 21.45
N GLY A 127 6.83 7.64 20.61
CA GLY A 127 6.71 6.95 19.33
C GLY A 127 7.86 7.31 18.39
N ARG A 128 8.26 6.37 17.54
CA ARG A 128 9.30 6.55 16.51
C ARG A 128 8.66 6.61 15.12
N ILE A 129 9.04 7.59 14.32
CA ILE A 129 8.64 7.72 12.91
C ILE A 129 9.87 7.48 12.04
N VAL A 130 9.79 6.53 11.12
CA VAL A 130 10.84 6.23 10.14
C VAL A 130 10.36 6.60 8.76
N CYS A 131 10.97 7.63 8.17
CA CYS A 131 10.71 8.07 6.81
C CYS A 131 11.64 7.32 5.85
N LEU A 132 11.07 6.55 4.93
CA LEU A 132 11.81 5.83 3.88
C LEU A 132 11.71 6.58 2.55
N GLY A 133 12.85 7.08 2.08
CA GLY A 133 12.96 7.91 0.88
C GLY A 133 12.89 9.40 1.18
N GLU A 134 12.86 10.21 0.12
CA GLU A 134 12.69 11.66 0.20
C GLU A 134 11.25 12.00 0.64
N LEU A 135 11.11 12.21 1.94
CA LEU A 135 9.90 12.64 2.61
C LEU A 135 10.29 13.75 3.57
N ASP A 136 9.72 14.92 3.35
CA ASP A 136 9.86 16.05 4.27
C ASP A 136 8.67 16.01 5.23
N PRO A 137 8.82 15.47 6.45
CA PRO A 137 7.77 15.56 7.45
C PRO A 137 7.57 17.04 7.83
N PRO A 138 6.33 17.48 8.06
CA PRO A 138 6.09 18.83 8.53
C PRO A 138 6.65 19.03 9.95
N GLU A 139 6.74 20.27 10.40
CA GLU A 139 7.31 20.60 11.71
C GLU A 139 6.53 19.94 12.86
N VAL A 140 7.29 19.38 13.80
CA VAL A 140 6.78 18.90 15.09
C VAL A 140 6.34 20.11 15.90
N GLY A 141 5.15 20.05 16.49
CA GLY A 141 4.64 21.16 17.28
C GLY A 141 3.37 20.82 18.03
N GLU A 142 2.92 21.76 18.85
CA GLU A 142 1.71 21.61 19.64
C GLU A 142 0.47 21.85 18.76
N ARG A 143 0.12 20.85 17.94
CA ARG A 143 -1.06 20.92 17.07
C ARG A 143 -2.29 20.44 17.85
N ARG A 144 -3.17 21.37 18.19
CA ARG A 144 -4.49 21.10 18.77
C ARG A 144 -5.53 21.15 17.65
N PHE A 145 -6.19 20.03 17.40
CA PHE A 145 -7.26 19.94 16.40
C PHE A 145 -8.33 18.98 16.89
N GLU A 146 -9.57 19.18 16.44
CA GLU A 146 -10.69 18.30 16.75
C GLU A 146 -10.49 16.92 16.11
N PRO A 147 -10.95 15.83 16.74
CA PRO A 147 -10.82 14.50 16.19
C PRO A 147 -11.38 14.43 14.76
N TYR A 148 -10.52 14.11 13.79
CA TYR A 148 -10.90 14.00 12.39
C TYR A 148 -11.19 12.53 12.04
N VAL A 149 -12.42 12.25 11.62
CA VAL A 149 -12.87 10.89 11.26
C VAL A 149 -12.91 10.75 9.74
N VAL A 150 -12.06 9.86 9.21
CA VAL A 150 -12.07 9.47 7.80
C VAL A 150 -13.00 8.28 7.63
N THR A 151 -13.98 8.44 6.76
CA THR A 151 -14.96 7.39 6.45
C THR A 151 -14.46 6.41 5.40
N ALA A 152 -15.05 5.21 5.37
CA ALA A 152 -14.71 4.20 4.37
C ALA A 152 -14.94 4.69 2.93
N THR A 153 -15.98 5.50 2.70
CA THR A 153 -16.30 6.09 1.40
C THR A 153 -15.26 7.12 0.97
N GLU A 154 -14.67 7.88 1.89
CA GLU A 154 -13.57 8.81 1.59
C GLU A 154 -12.28 8.08 1.21
N ILE A 155 -11.99 6.95 1.87
CA ILE A 155 -10.82 6.10 1.56
C ILE A 155 -10.94 5.44 0.18
N LEU A 156 -12.16 5.12 -0.26
CA LEU A 156 -12.44 4.43 -1.54
C LEU A 156 -12.93 5.37 -2.65
N GLY A 157 -13.13 6.64 -2.36
CA GLY A 157 -13.96 7.55 -3.16
C GLY A 157 -13.51 7.68 -4.62
N ARG A 158 -12.19 7.62 -4.89
CA ARG A 158 -11.68 7.71 -6.27
C ARG A 158 -11.98 6.48 -7.11
N ARG A 159 -12.53 5.40 -6.55
CA ARG A 159 -12.95 4.21 -7.32
C ARG A 159 -14.44 4.19 -7.66
N LEU A 160 -15.24 5.14 -7.16
CA LEU A 160 -16.67 5.20 -7.49
C LEU A 160 -16.93 5.39 -8.99
N TRP A 161 -16.07 6.10 -9.72
CA TRP A 161 -16.25 6.26 -11.18
C TRP A 161 -16.15 4.92 -11.94
N LEU A 162 -15.44 3.92 -11.41
CA LEU A 162 -15.40 2.57 -12.00
C LEU A 162 -16.76 1.89 -11.92
N ILE A 163 -17.54 2.19 -10.86
CA ILE A 163 -18.92 1.71 -10.73
C ILE A 163 -19.81 2.38 -11.76
N LEU A 164 -19.63 3.69 -11.99
CA LEU A 164 -20.37 4.42 -13.03
C LEU A 164 -20.00 3.97 -14.45
N LEU A 165 -18.80 3.42 -14.64
CA LEU A 165 -18.37 2.88 -15.92
C LEU A 165 -19.09 1.58 -16.29
N LEU A 166 -19.52 0.79 -15.29
CA LEU A 166 -20.20 -0.48 -15.49
C LEU A 166 -21.50 -0.36 -16.31
N PRO A 167 -22.48 0.51 -15.97
CA PRO A 167 -23.69 0.69 -16.76
C PRO A 167 -23.41 1.28 -18.14
N ILE A 168 -22.38 2.12 -18.28
CA ILE A 168 -21.96 2.68 -19.59
C ILE A 168 -21.45 1.56 -20.50
N LEU A 169 -20.56 0.70 -19.99
CA LEU A 169 -20.05 -0.45 -20.73
C LEU A 169 -21.18 -1.42 -21.10
N LEU A 170 -22.06 -1.76 -20.15
CA LEU A 170 -23.24 -2.60 -20.40
C LEU A 170 -24.17 -2.01 -21.46
N GLY A 171 -24.43 -0.70 -21.39
CA GLY A 171 -25.24 0.03 -22.36
C GLY A 171 -24.63 0.03 -23.76
N LEU A 172 -23.32 0.29 -23.87
CA LEU A 172 -22.59 0.23 -25.14
C LEU A 172 -22.60 -1.17 -25.75
N TRP A 173 -22.38 -2.21 -24.94
CA TRP A 173 -22.45 -3.60 -25.39
C TRP A 173 -23.85 -3.99 -25.88
N TRP A 174 -24.88 -3.63 -25.12
CA TRP A 174 -26.27 -3.92 -25.47
C TRP A 174 -26.72 -3.13 -26.71
N GLY A 175 -26.35 -1.85 -26.81
CA GLY A 175 -26.60 -1.00 -27.97
C GLY A 175 -25.88 -1.48 -29.23
N GLY A 176 -24.62 -1.91 -29.11
CA GLY A 176 -23.86 -2.52 -30.21
C GLY A 176 -24.49 -3.83 -30.69
N ARG A 177 -24.99 -4.67 -29.78
CA ARG A 177 -25.71 -5.90 -30.13
C ARG A 177 -27.02 -5.65 -30.89
N ARG A 178 -27.68 -4.52 -30.62
CA ARG A 178 -28.92 -4.09 -31.31
C ARG A 178 -28.69 -3.22 -32.55
N GLY A 179 -27.44 -2.95 -32.91
CA GLY A 179 -27.11 -2.07 -34.05
C GLY A 179 -27.41 -0.59 -33.82
N LEU A 180 -27.68 -0.18 -32.57
CA LEU A 180 -27.92 1.23 -32.20
C LEU A 180 -26.63 2.05 -32.11
N VAL A 181 -25.49 1.37 -32.00
CA VAL A 181 -24.16 1.97 -31.86
C VAL A 181 -23.26 1.39 -32.96
N PRO A 182 -22.49 2.21 -33.71
CA PRO A 182 -21.69 1.76 -34.85
C PRO A 182 -20.46 0.90 -34.47
N PHE A 183 -20.23 0.67 -33.17
CA PHE A 183 -19.12 -0.12 -32.66
C PHE A 183 -19.58 -1.56 -32.37
N ARG A 184 -19.02 -2.53 -33.11
CA ARG A 184 -19.17 -3.96 -32.80
C ARG A 184 -18.02 -4.39 -31.90
N PHE A 185 -18.30 -4.49 -30.60
CA PHE A 185 -17.35 -5.03 -29.64
C PHE A 185 -17.33 -6.55 -29.75
N ASP A 186 -16.18 -7.12 -30.08
CA ASP A 186 -15.96 -8.55 -29.96
C ASP A 186 -16.06 -8.96 -28.48
N LEU A 187 -16.69 -10.10 -28.21
CA LEU A 187 -17.02 -10.56 -26.85
C LEU A 187 -15.74 -10.62 -26.00
N ALA A 188 -14.64 -11.09 -26.59
CA ALA A 188 -13.34 -11.23 -25.96
C ALA A 188 -12.69 -9.89 -25.53
N GLY A 189 -12.91 -8.81 -26.29
CA GLY A 189 -12.42 -7.48 -25.95
C GLY A 189 -13.22 -6.79 -24.86
N PHE A 190 -14.50 -7.17 -24.71
CA PHE A 190 -15.41 -6.58 -23.73
C PHE A 190 -15.37 -7.28 -22.36
N THR A 191 -15.03 -8.57 -22.29
CA THR A 191 -14.99 -9.33 -21.03
C THR A 191 -13.99 -8.75 -20.04
N TYR A 192 -12.81 -8.32 -20.50
CA TYR A 192 -11.76 -7.80 -19.63
C TYR A 192 -12.16 -6.52 -18.87
N PRO A 193 -12.60 -5.42 -19.52
CA PRO A 193 -13.04 -4.23 -18.81
C PRO A 193 -14.28 -4.49 -17.95
N LEU A 194 -15.20 -5.36 -18.38
CA LEU A 194 -16.35 -5.77 -17.60
C LEU A 194 -15.94 -6.47 -16.29
N MET A 195 -15.00 -7.42 -16.35
CA MET A 195 -14.49 -8.13 -15.17
C MET A 195 -13.77 -7.19 -14.20
N ILE A 196 -13.01 -6.21 -14.71
CA ILE A 196 -12.38 -5.17 -13.88
C ILE A 196 -13.45 -4.34 -13.16
N ALA A 197 -14.48 -3.90 -13.87
CA ALA A 197 -15.55 -3.10 -13.29
C ALA A 197 -16.35 -3.89 -12.23
N ILE A 198 -16.65 -5.18 -12.48
CA ILE A 198 -17.28 -6.07 -11.50
C ILE A 198 -16.38 -6.25 -10.27
N ALA A 199 -15.09 -6.55 -10.46
CA ALA A 199 -14.16 -6.73 -9.35
C ALA A 199 -14.02 -5.43 -8.52
N ALA A 200 -14.00 -4.26 -9.17
CA ALA A 200 -13.99 -2.97 -8.50
C ALA A 200 -15.27 -2.73 -7.70
N LEU A 201 -16.44 -3.06 -8.25
CA LEU A 201 -17.73 -2.96 -7.57
C LEU A 201 -17.81 -3.89 -6.35
N VAL A 202 -17.45 -5.17 -6.51
CA VAL A 202 -17.43 -6.14 -5.41
C VAL A 202 -16.47 -5.68 -4.31
N THR A 203 -15.28 -5.20 -4.68
CA THR A 203 -14.31 -4.67 -3.71
C THR A 203 -14.89 -3.48 -2.97
N TRP A 204 -15.53 -2.56 -3.68
CA TRP A 204 -16.15 -1.37 -3.08
C TRP A 204 -17.30 -1.73 -2.14
N LEU A 205 -18.20 -2.64 -2.53
CA LEU A 205 -19.28 -3.12 -1.66
C LEU A 205 -18.73 -3.81 -0.41
N TRP A 206 -17.72 -4.66 -0.58
CA TRP A 206 -17.10 -5.38 0.53
C TRP A 206 -16.42 -4.43 1.52
N THR A 207 -15.67 -3.46 1.02
CA THR A 207 -14.91 -2.52 1.85
C THR A 207 -15.72 -1.33 2.36
N GLY A 208 -16.82 -0.98 1.70
CA GLY A 208 -17.74 0.08 2.11
C GLY A 208 -18.85 -0.39 3.06
N PHE A 209 -19.39 -1.60 2.87
CA PHE A 209 -20.56 -2.08 3.62
C PHE A 209 -20.27 -3.31 4.48
N VAL A 210 -19.52 -4.30 3.96
CA VAL A 210 -19.33 -5.57 4.68
C VAL A 210 -18.26 -5.45 5.76
N ARG A 211 -17.16 -4.74 5.47
CA ARG A 211 -16.05 -4.49 6.39
C ARG A 211 -15.53 -3.05 6.31
N PRO A 212 -16.35 -2.05 6.68
CA PRO A 212 -15.90 -0.68 6.63
C PRO A 212 -14.76 -0.44 7.61
N THR A 213 -13.75 0.28 7.11
CA THR A 213 -12.61 0.73 7.91
C THR A 213 -12.67 2.24 8.01
N TYR A 214 -12.69 2.75 9.24
CA TYR A 214 -12.63 4.17 9.56
C TYR A 214 -11.28 4.48 10.17
N LEU A 215 -10.82 5.71 9.97
CA LEU A 215 -9.62 6.22 10.62
C LEU A 215 -10.05 7.39 11.49
N ARG A 216 -9.75 7.34 12.79
CA ARG A 216 -9.90 8.50 13.67
C ARG A 216 -8.52 9.05 13.98
N LEU A 217 -8.31 10.30 13.63
CA LEU A 217 -7.06 11.03 13.78
C LEU A 217 -7.28 12.07 14.88
N ALA A 218 -6.45 12.03 15.92
CA ALA A 218 -6.47 13.02 16.98
C ALA A 218 -5.03 13.33 17.40
N PRO A 219 -4.79 14.45 18.11
CA PRO A 219 -3.45 14.79 18.57
C PRO A 219 -2.78 13.61 19.30
N GLY A 220 -1.68 13.10 18.73
CA GLY A 220 -0.90 12.03 19.34
C GLY A 220 -1.36 10.61 19.12
N ILE A 221 -2.46 10.40 18.39
CA ILE A 221 -3.06 9.08 18.25
C ILE A 221 -3.69 8.89 16.88
N VAL A 222 -3.44 7.73 16.30
CA VAL A 222 -4.15 7.24 15.12
C VAL A 222 -4.93 6.00 15.53
N GLN A 223 -6.24 6.01 15.33
CA GLN A 223 -7.09 4.85 15.58
C GLN A 223 -7.60 4.29 14.26
N VAL A 224 -7.47 2.97 14.11
CA VAL A 224 -8.04 2.23 12.98
C VAL A 224 -9.22 1.43 13.51
N MET A 225 -10.41 1.72 13.00
CA MET A 225 -11.64 1.10 13.44
C MET A 225 -12.19 0.24 12.32
N ARG A 226 -12.31 -1.06 12.57
CA ARG A 226 -12.84 -2.02 11.60
C ARG A 226 -14.19 -2.52 12.08
N TYR A 227 -15.21 -2.23 11.30
CA TYR A 227 -16.54 -2.77 11.48
C TYR A 227 -16.69 -4.04 10.65
N ARG A 228 -17.62 -4.89 11.04
CA ARG A 228 -18.02 -6.06 10.28
C ARG A 228 -19.53 -6.15 10.31
N LEU A 229 -20.14 -6.23 9.13
CA LEU A 229 -21.58 -6.39 9.00
C LEU A 229 -22.05 -7.61 9.81
N GLY A 230 -23.05 -7.41 10.66
CA GLY A 230 -23.61 -8.45 11.54
C GLY A 230 -22.89 -8.65 12.88
N TRP A 231 -21.80 -7.93 13.17
CA TRP A 231 -21.15 -7.93 14.49
C TRP A 231 -21.36 -6.57 15.17
N GLY A 232 -21.90 -6.58 16.40
CA GLY A 232 -22.31 -5.37 17.12
C GLY A 232 -21.17 -4.53 17.71
N ARG A 233 -19.90 -4.97 17.67
CA ARG A 233 -18.76 -4.21 18.22
C ARG A 233 -17.62 -4.08 17.20
N PRO A 234 -17.10 -2.86 16.94
CA PRO A 234 -15.95 -2.66 16.08
C PRO A 234 -14.65 -3.16 16.72
N THR A 235 -13.71 -3.62 15.90
CA THR A 235 -12.33 -3.80 16.35
C THR A 235 -11.61 -2.45 16.26
N ILE A 236 -11.30 -1.86 17.41
CA ILE A 236 -10.57 -0.61 17.53
C ILE A 236 -9.09 -0.92 17.81
N ARG A 237 -8.19 -0.41 16.96
CA ARG A 237 -6.75 -0.49 17.16
C ARG A 237 -6.18 0.91 17.33
N SER A 238 -5.55 1.16 18.46
CA SER A 238 -5.07 2.48 18.86
C SER A 238 -3.55 2.59 18.81
N TYR A 239 -3.04 3.44 17.93
CA TYR A 239 -1.63 3.75 17.77
C TYR A 239 -1.33 5.11 18.39
N ARG A 240 -1.08 5.12 19.71
CA ARG A 240 -0.65 6.34 20.43
C ARG A 240 0.84 6.53 20.22
N MET A 241 1.30 7.76 20.03
CA MET A 241 2.73 8.09 19.85
C MET A 241 3.52 8.04 21.17
N GLU A 242 3.47 6.89 21.83
CA GLU A 242 4.14 6.52 23.07
C GLU A 242 5.24 5.49 22.80
N ALA A 243 6.08 5.22 23.80
CA ALA A 243 7.11 4.18 23.75
C ALA A 243 6.59 2.86 23.14
N GLY A 244 7.38 2.30 22.22
CA GLY A 244 7.05 1.04 21.54
C GLY A 244 6.14 1.18 20.32
N THR A 245 5.73 2.39 19.95
CA THR A 245 5.01 2.65 18.69
C THR A 245 5.99 2.98 17.57
N LEU A 246 5.92 2.22 16.48
CA LEU A 246 6.71 2.43 15.27
C LEU A 246 5.80 2.81 14.13
N VAL A 247 6.08 3.96 13.53
CA VAL A 247 5.43 4.43 12.31
C VAL A 247 6.46 4.42 11.20
N VAL A 248 6.16 3.77 10.09
CA VAL A 248 7.00 3.83 8.89
C VAL A 248 6.23 4.58 7.81
N VAL A 249 6.83 5.62 7.28
CA VAL A 249 6.22 6.41 6.19
C VAL A 249 7.06 6.19 4.96
N ARG A 250 6.39 5.90 3.85
CA ARG A 250 7.07 5.68 2.57
C ARG A 250 6.28 6.25 1.42
N ARG A 251 6.93 6.98 0.52
CA ARG A 251 6.33 7.37 -0.75
C ARG A 251 6.24 6.18 -1.71
N VAL A 252 5.02 5.86 -2.15
CA VAL A 252 4.76 4.85 -3.19
C VAL A 252 4.00 5.57 -4.31
N GLN A 253 4.63 5.71 -5.48
CA GLN A 253 4.15 6.55 -6.58
C GLN A 253 4.10 8.03 -6.15
N ARG A 254 2.91 8.64 -6.05
CA ARG A 254 2.73 10.07 -5.71
C ARG A 254 2.27 10.32 -4.28
N ARG A 255 2.01 9.28 -3.49
CA ARG A 255 1.41 9.42 -2.15
C ARG A 255 2.18 8.63 -1.09
N PRO A 256 2.23 9.11 0.15
CA PRO A 256 2.76 8.33 1.25
C PRO A 256 1.83 7.16 1.60
N VAL A 257 2.46 6.10 2.07
CA VAL A 257 1.84 4.96 2.73
C VAL A 257 2.35 4.96 4.15
N PHE A 258 1.43 4.98 5.12
CA PHE A 258 1.73 4.97 6.54
C PHE A 258 1.55 3.54 7.06
N PHE A 259 2.56 3.07 7.77
CA PHE A 259 2.64 1.75 8.34
C PHE A 259 2.72 1.92 9.85
N LEU A 260 1.69 1.49 10.58
CA LEU A 260 1.59 1.62 12.03
C LEU A 260 1.83 0.27 12.71
N GLU A 261 2.75 0.22 13.67
CA GLU A 261 3.03 -0.96 14.51
C GLU A 261 3.09 -0.60 15.99
N ARG A 262 2.38 -1.35 16.83
CA ARG A 262 2.42 -1.23 18.30
C ARG A 262 1.99 -2.54 18.95
N GLY A 263 2.81 -3.10 19.85
CA GLY A 263 2.44 -4.30 20.61
C GLY A 263 1.99 -5.50 19.75
N GLY A 264 2.61 -5.69 18.58
CA GLY A 264 2.23 -6.73 17.61
C GLY A 264 1.03 -6.39 16.70
N LEU A 265 0.28 -5.33 16.99
CA LEU A 265 -0.74 -4.80 16.08
C LEU A 265 -0.07 -4.12 14.90
N ARG A 266 -0.52 -4.42 13.68
CA ARG A 266 -0.03 -3.82 12.44
C ARG A 266 -1.17 -3.39 11.55
N ASP A 267 -1.08 -2.15 11.05
CA ASP A 267 -2.01 -1.62 10.07
C ASP A 267 -1.28 -0.78 9.01
N THR A 268 -1.84 -0.78 7.80
CA THR A 268 -1.32 -0.01 6.67
C THR A 268 -2.40 0.94 6.20
N ILE A 269 -2.10 2.24 6.19
CA ILE A 269 -2.95 3.29 5.67
C ILE A 269 -2.41 3.71 4.30
N ASN A 270 -3.17 3.40 3.26
CA ASN A 270 -2.81 3.68 1.88
C ASN A 270 -3.78 4.69 1.27
N LEU A 271 -3.28 5.90 1.00
CA LEU A 271 -4.09 7.03 0.55
C LEU A 271 -4.29 7.09 -0.98
N ASN A 272 -3.78 6.11 -1.73
CA ASN A 272 -3.83 6.13 -3.21
C ASN A 272 -5.26 6.15 -3.79
N ALA A 273 -6.22 5.56 -3.08
CA ALA A 273 -7.62 5.49 -3.53
C ALA A 273 -8.51 6.57 -2.88
N ALA A 274 -7.97 7.36 -1.94
CA ALA A 274 -8.74 8.31 -1.16
C ALA A 274 -9.12 9.54 -2.00
N ARG A 275 -10.33 10.06 -1.80
CA ARG A 275 -10.84 11.26 -2.49
C ARG A 275 -10.14 12.53 -2.01
N ARG A 276 -10.01 12.69 -0.69
CA ARG A 276 -9.35 13.81 0.00
C ARG A 276 -7.98 13.39 0.54
N ALA A 277 -7.17 12.79 -0.33
CA ALA A 277 -5.90 12.19 0.08
C ALA A 277 -4.93 13.22 0.71
N ALA A 278 -4.92 14.46 0.23
CA ALA A 278 -4.07 15.53 0.77
C ALA A 278 -4.50 15.92 2.20
N ASP A 279 -5.78 16.20 2.40
CA ASP A 279 -6.33 16.57 3.72
C ASP A 279 -6.11 15.45 4.74
N ILE A 280 -6.35 14.19 4.35
CA ILE A 280 -6.12 13.02 5.21
C ILE A 280 -4.63 12.85 5.53
N GLU A 281 -3.75 13.05 4.54
CA GLU A 281 -2.29 13.01 4.72
C GLU A 281 -1.82 14.08 5.71
N GLU A 282 -2.35 15.30 5.60
CA GLU A 282 -2.06 16.40 6.50
C GLU A 282 -2.50 16.10 7.94
N HIS A 283 -3.74 15.66 8.14
CA HIS A 283 -4.25 15.30 9.47
C HIS A 283 -3.53 14.08 10.07
N LEU A 284 -3.07 13.14 9.23
CA LEU A 284 -2.21 12.03 9.68
C LEU A 284 -0.89 12.55 10.21
N TRP A 285 -0.23 13.44 9.46
CA TRP A 285 0.98 14.09 9.95
C TRP A 285 0.74 14.87 11.24
N TRP A 286 -0.37 15.62 11.34
CA TRP A 286 -0.71 16.35 12.56
C TRP A 286 -0.93 15.42 13.74
N ALA A 287 -1.66 14.32 13.56
CA ALA A 287 -1.88 13.32 14.60
C ALA A 287 -0.56 12.70 15.09
N LEU A 288 0.34 12.37 14.15
CA LEU A 288 1.61 11.70 14.44
C LEU A 288 2.66 12.63 15.07
N LEU A 289 2.69 13.90 14.66
CA LEU A 289 3.71 14.87 15.06
C LEU A 289 3.25 15.83 16.16
N SER A 290 1.97 15.80 16.54
CA SER A 290 1.46 16.66 17.61
C SER A 290 2.08 16.27 18.95
N THR A 291 2.52 17.28 19.69
CA THR A 291 2.92 17.19 21.11
C THR A 291 1.78 17.55 22.07
N ALA A 292 0.60 17.93 21.57
CA ALA A 292 -0.54 18.26 22.42
C ALA A 292 -1.03 17.02 23.21
N PRO A 293 -1.67 17.19 24.37
CA PRO A 293 -2.27 16.08 25.12
C PRO A 293 -3.29 15.31 24.28
N ILE A 294 -3.42 14.00 24.53
CA ILE A 294 -4.36 13.16 23.79
C ILE A 294 -5.77 13.47 24.33
N PRO A 295 -6.72 13.93 23.50
CA PRO A 295 -8.06 14.21 23.97
C PRO A 295 -8.76 12.93 24.44
N ARG A 296 -9.75 13.07 25.34
CA ARG A 296 -10.64 11.95 25.68
C ARG A 296 -11.47 11.61 24.46
N LEU A 297 -11.21 10.45 23.87
CA LEU A 297 -11.95 9.96 22.72
C LEU A 297 -13.15 9.17 23.21
N SER A 298 -14.36 9.73 23.10
CA SER A 298 -15.61 9.01 23.37
C SER A 298 -15.94 8.06 22.21
N GLU A 299 -16.59 6.93 22.51
CA GLU A 299 -17.11 6.03 21.47
C GLU A 299 -18.38 6.60 20.81
N ASP A 300 -19.11 7.46 21.53
CA ASP A 300 -20.37 8.06 21.06
C ASP A 300 -20.18 8.98 19.83
N GLU A 301 -19.03 9.67 19.74
CA GLU A 301 -18.62 10.47 18.56
C GLU A 301 -18.41 9.66 17.27
N LEU A 302 -18.51 8.33 17.31
CA LEU A 302 -18.32 7.46 16.14
C LEU A 302 -19.63 7.09 15.43
N VAL A 303 -20.79 7.39 16.03
CA VAL A 303 -22.10 6.92 15.58
C VAL A 303 -22.97 8.04 15.00
N GLU A 304 -22.56 9.31 15.13
CA GLU A 304 -23.16 10.47 14.43
C GLU A 304 -22.71 10.58 12.97
#